data_AF-A0A1Q7IPM1-F1
#
_entry.id   AF-A0A1Q7IPM1-F1
#
_cell.length_a   1.000
_cell.length_b   1.000
_cell.length_c   1.000
_cell.angle_alpha   90.00
_cell.angle_beta   90.00
_cell.angle_gamma   90.00
#
_symmetry.space_group_name_H-M   'P 1'
#
loop_
_entity.id
_entity.type
_entity.pdbx_description
1 polymer ?
#
loop_
_entity_poly.entity_id
_entity_poly.type
_entity_poly.pdbx_seq_one_letter_code
_entity_poly.pdbx_strand_id
1 'polypeptide(L)'
;MLIDRLIAEEGLEGSSLVGYAKEEFTHPAVAATVASGAADAGFGLRAAAAEYGLAFVPRVRERYYLAIRASALATPAVMRLIDVLQGAVLARVVATLPGYRRKAAGTVVGVEALDD
;
A
#
# COMPACT_ATOMS: atom_id res chain seq x y z
N MET A 1 4.40 -7.57 -10.85
CA MET A 1 3.50 -7.02 -9.80
C MET A 1 3.69 -7.80 -8.50
N LEU A 2 3.28 -7.25 -7.34
CA LEU A 2 3.39 -7.95 -6.05
C LEU A 2 2.69 -9.31 -6.07
N ILE A 3 1.51 -9.38 -6.70
CA ILE A 3 0.75 -10.62 -6.83
C ILE A 3 1.54 -11.72 -7.57
N ASP A 4 2.23 -11.38 -8.66
CA ASP A 4 3.04 -12.34 -9.43
C ASP A 4 4.17 -12.93 -8.60
N ARG A 5 4.82 -12.08 -7.78
CA ARG A 5 5.86 -12.51 -6.85
C ARG A 5 5.30 -13.49 -5.83
N LEU A 6 4.13 -13.20 -5.23
CA LEU A 6 3.49 -14.08 -4.25
C LEU A 6 3.07 -15.41 -4.87
N ILE A 7 2.55 -15.40 -6.11
CA ILE A 7 2.18 -16.61 -6.85
C ILE A 7 3.43 -17.47 -7.09
N ALA A 8 4.52 -16.86 -7.53
CA ALA A 8 5.78 -17.57 -7.77
C ALA A 8 6.41 -18.12 -6.48
N GLU A 9 6.34 -17.40 -5.36
CA GLU A 9 6.81 -17.85 -4.03
C GLU A 9 6.06 -19.11 -3.55
N GLU A 10 4.79 -19.27 -3.94
CA GLU A 10 3.98 -20.47 -3.65
C GLU A 10 4.16 -21.58 -4.71
N GLY A 11 5.04 -21.39 -5.70
CA GLY A 11 5.28 -22.36 -6.78
C GLY A 11 4.12 -22.51 -7.75
N LEU A 12 3.22 -21.52 -7.81
CA LEU A 12 2.07 -21.51 -8.70
C LEU A 12 2.37 -20.74 -9.99
N GLU A 13 1.58 -20.99 -11.02
CA GLU A 13 1.58 -20.19 -12.25
C GLU A 13 0.32 -19.34 -12.31
N GLY A 14 0.42 -18.07 -12.76
CA GLY A 14 -0.77 -17.22 -12.91
C GLY A 14 -1.83 -17.80 -13.85
N SER A 15 -1.41 -18.56 -14.86
CA SER A 15 -2.27 -19.33 -15.78
C SER A 15 -3.16 -20.35 -15.07
N SER A 16 -2.76 -20.83 -13.89
CA SER A 16 -3.52 -21.79 -13.08
C SER A 16 -4.64 -21.13 -12.25
N LEU A 17 -4.65 -19.80 -12.15
CA LEU A 17 -5.62 -19.04 -11.36
C LEU A 17 -6.76 -18.52 -12.23
N VAL A 18 -7.99 -18.90 -11.86
CA VAL A 18 -9.20 -18.42 -12.54
C VAL A 18 -9.29 -16.90 -12.40
N GLY A 19 -9.35 -16.20 -13.54
CA GLY A 19 -9.50 -14.76 -13.57
C GLY A 19 -8.21 -13.96 -13.38
N TYR A 20 -7.03 -14.58 -13.34
CA TYR A 20 -5.75 -13.86 -13.20
C TYR A 20 -5.53 -12.79 -14.26
N ALA A 21 -5.98 -13.02 -15.51
CA ALA A 21 -5.91 -12.03 -16.58
C ALA A 21 -6.98 -10.92 -16.49
N LYS A 22 -7.89 -10.96 -15.50
CA LYS A 22 -8.88 -9.90 -15.26
C LYS A 22 -8.29 -8.89 -14.28
N GLU A 23 -7.73 -7.84 -14.84
CA GLU A 23 -7.10 -6.77 -14.07
C GLU A 23 -7.98 -5.53 -14.00
N GLU A 24 -7.94 -4.86 -12.85
CA GLU A 24 -8.51 -3.54 -12.66
C GLU A 24 -7.38 -2.55 -12.37
N PHE A 25 -7.51 -1.33 -12.87
CA PHE A 25 -6.42 -0.35 -12.82
C PHE A 25 -6.28 0.34 -11.46
N THR A 26 -7.25 0.19 -10.56
CA THR A 26 -7.25 0.87 -9.26
C THR A 26 -7.82 -0.01 -8.16
N HIS A 27 -7.36 0.20 -6.93
CA HIS A 27 -7.86 -0.51 -5.76
C HIS A 27 -9.38 -0.32 -5.53
N PRO A 28 -9.97 0.88 -5.71
CA PRO A 28 -11.42 1.04 -5.66
C PRO A 28 -12.15 0.27 -6.76
N ALA A 29 -11.60 0.19 -7.98
CA ALA A 29 -12.21 -0.59 -9.06
C ALA A 29 -12.24 -2.09 -8.72
N VAL A 30 -11.15 -2.66 -8.19
CA VAL A 30 -11.15 -4.05 -7.67
C VAL A 30 -12.25 -4.24 -6.62
N ALA A 31 -12.34 -3.34 -5.64
CA ALA A 31 -13.33 -3.42 -4.57
C ALA A 31 -14.77 -3.34 -5.11
N ALA A 32 -15.03 -2.44 -6.07
CA ALA A 32 -16.33 -2.33 -6.73
C ALA A 32 -16.70 -3.60 -7.52
N THR A 33 -15.75 -4.19 -8.23
CA THR A 33 -15.94 -5.43 -9.00
C THR A 33 -16.31 -6.61 -8.09
N VAL A 34 -15.65 -6.75 -6.93
CA VAL A 34 -16.03 -7.75 -5.93
C VAL A 34 -17.39 -7.42 -5.29
N ALA A 35 -17.62 -6.17 -4.90
CA ALA A 35 -18.88 -5.75 -4.27
C ALA A 35 -20.11 -5.92 -5.18
N SER A 36 -19.93 -5.85 -6.49
CA SER A 36 -20.99 -6.10 -7.47
C SER A 36 -21.26 -7.59 -7.73
N GLY A 37 -20.43 -8.49 -7.21
CA GLY A 37 -20.51 -9.93 -7.46
C GLY A 37 -19.93 -10.36 -8.81
N ALA A 38 -19.25 -9.46 -9.54
CA ALA A 38 -18.58 -9.80 -10.79
C ALA A 38 -17.28 -10.62 -10.58
N ALA A 39 -16.76 -10.64 -9.34
CA ALA A 39 -15.67 -11.50 -8.90
C ALA A 39 -15.90 -11.95 -7.44
N ASP A 40 -15.42 -13.14 -7.10
CA ASP A 40 -15.51 -13.68 -5.74
C ASP A 40 -14.49 -13.05 -4.77
N ALA A 41 -13.33 -12.66 -5.30
CA ALA A 41 -12.24 -12.05 -4.55
C ALA A 41 -11.36 -11.20 -5.48
N GLY A 42 -10.58 -10.29 -4.88
CA GLY A 42 -9.63 -9.45 -5.60
C GLY A 42 -8.47 -9.03 -4.70
N PHE A 43 -7.30 -8.80 -5.29
CA PHE A 43 -6.13 -8.31 -4.57
C PHE A 43 -6.18 -6.79 -4.45
N GLY A 44 -6.05 -6.25 -3.24
CA GLY A 44 -6.01 -4.80 -3.09
C GLY A 44 -5.85 -4.27 -1.67
N LEU A 45 -6.08 -2.97 -1.51
CA LEU A 45 -5.88 -2.27 -0.23
C LEU A 45 -7.06 -2.48 0.72
N ARG A 46 -6.73 -2.67 2.00
CA ARG A 46 -7.71 -2.75 3.08
C ARG A 46 -8.63 -1.52 3.17
N ALA A 47 -8.10 -0.33 2.87
CA ALA A 47 -8.89 0.89 2.89
C ALA A 47 -10.00 0.87 1.82
N ALA A 48 -9.70 0.40 0.60
CA ALA A 48 -10.70 0.26 -0.46
C ALA A 48 -11.75 -0.80 -0.10
N ALA A 49 -11.32 -1.96 0.42
CA ALA A 49 -12.28 -2.98 0.89
C ALA A 49 -13.24 -2.43 1.97
N ALA A 50 -12.71 -1.64 2.92
CA ALA A 50 -13.52 -1.03 3.97
C ALA A 50 -14.54 -0.02 3.43
N GLU A 51 -14.19 0.78 2.42
CA GLU A 51 -15.09 1.74 1.77
C GLU A 51 -16.29 1.06 1.11
N TYR A 52 -16.11 -0.15 0.58
CA TYR A 52 -17.17 -0.96 -0.04
C TYR A 52 -17.81 -1.98 0.92
N GLY A 53 -17.49 -1.93 2.22
CA GLY A 53 -18.05 -2.85 3.23
C GLY A 53 -17.64 -4.32 3.05
N LEU A 54 -16.54 -4.58 2.34
CA LEU A 54 -16.05 -5.92 2.06
C LEU A 54 -15.22 -6.48 3.20
N ALA A 55 -15.28 -7.81 3.38
CA ALA A 55 -14.32 -8.52 4.21
C ALA A 55 -12.90 -8.41 3.62
N PHE A 56 -11.89 -8.41 4.49
CA PHE A 56 -10.49 -8.27 4.06
C PHE A 56 -9.60 -9.33 4.71
N VAL A 57 -8.89 -10.09 3.88
CA VAL A 57 -7.89 -11.09 4.32
C VAL A 57 -6.49 -10.50 4.16
N PRO A 58 -5.75 -10.23 5.27
CA PRO A 58 -4.42 -9.65 5.18
C PRO A 58 -3.39 -10.66 4.67
N ARG A 59 -2.75 -10.37 3.53
CA ARG A 59 -1.64 -11.19 2.97
C ARG A 59 -0.27 -10.53 3.10
N VAL A 60 -0.14 -9.27 2.72
CA VAL A 60 1.15 -8.54 2.73
C VAL A 60 0.97 -7.16 3.34
N ARG A 61 2.07 -6.62 3.89
CA ARG A 61 2.17 -5.20 4.23
C ARG A 61 3.21 -4.56 3.34
N GLU A 62 2.80 -3.55 2.61
CA GLU A 62 3.70 -2.72 1.83
C GLU A 62 4.18 -1.53 2.67
N ARG A 63 5.44 -1.14 2.44
CA ARG A 63 6.04 0.03 3.07
C ARG A 63 6.32 1.07 2.01
N TYR A 64 5.74 2.26 2.21
CA TYR A 64 5.96 3.40 1.33
C TYR A 64 7.09 4.27 1.83
N TYR A 65 7.91 4.72 0.90
CA TYR A 65 9.00 5.67 1.13
C TYR A 65 8.77 6.91 0.27
N LEU A 66 9.17 8.08 0.79
CA LEU A 66 9.20 9.32 0.03
C LEU A 66 10.64 9.59 -0.40
N ALA A 67 10.92 9.49 -1.70
CA ALA A 67 12.25 9.73 -2.24
C ALA A 67 12.55 11.24 -2.28
N ILE A 68 13.69 11.64 -1.71
CA ILE A 68 14.16 13.03 -1.68
C ILE A 68 15.63 13.05 -2.08
N ARG A 69 16.06 14.05 -2.86
CA ARG A 69 17.49 14.27 -3.14
C ARG A 69 18.21 14.64 -1.85
N ALA A 70 19.35 14.01 -1.57
CA ALA A 70 20.13 14.28 -0.35
C ALA A 70 20.45 15.77 -0.16
N SER A 71 20.77 16.49 -1.25
CA SER A 71 21.05 17.93 -1.23
C SER A 71 19.85 18.79 -0.80
N ALA A 72 18.63 18.27 -0.87
CA ALA A 72 17.41 18.97 -0.47
C ALA A 72 17.01 18.74 0.99
N LEU A 73 17.65 17.81 1.71
CA LEU A 73 17.28 17.44 3.09
C LEU A 73 17.33 18.62 4.06
N ALA A 74 18.32 19.50 3.92
CA ALA A 74 18.49 20.68 4.76
C ALA A 74 17.61 21.87 4.35
N THR A 75 16.78 21.73 3.31
CA THR A 75 15.90 22.83 2.91
C THR A 75 14.76 22.99 3.91
N PRO A 76 14.34 24.23 4.23
CA PRO A 76 13.25 24.47 5.18
C PRO A 76 11.93 23.76 4.81
N ALA A 77 11.67 23.57 3.51
CA ALA A 77 10.48 22.87 3.04
C ALA A 77 10.52 21.37 3.40
N VAL A 78 11.66 20.71 3.19
CA VAL A 78 11.81 19.27 3.51
C VAL A 78 11.83 19.04 5.01
N MET A 79 12.50 19.89 5.79
CA MET A 79 12.48 19.81 7.25
C MET A 79 11.05 19.91 7.80
N ARG A 80 10.26 20.89 7.33
CA ARG A 80 8.84 21.01 7.73
C ARG A 80 8.01 19.80 7.31
N LEU A 81 8.27 19.23 6.14
CA LEU A 81 7.57 18.01 5.71
C LEU A 81 7.87 16.84 6.65
N ILE A 82 9.14 16.66 7.02
CA ILE A 82 9.56 15.64 7.98
C ILE A 82 8.85 15.86 9.33
N ASP A 83 8.82 17.09 9.84
CA ASP A 83 8.12 17.43 11.09
C ASP A 83 6.63 17.06 11.03
N VAL A 84 5.96 17.35 9.91
CA VAL A 84 4.54 17.00 9.70
C VAL A 84 4.33 15.48 9.68
N LEU A 85 5.23 14.74 9.03
CA LEU A 85 5.17 13.28 8.96
C LEU A 85 5.45 12.61 10.33
N GLN A 86 6.28 13.23 11.16
CA GLN A 86 6.53 12.76 12.53
C GLN A 86 5.44 13.21 13.53
N GLY A 87 4.70 14.27 13.18
CA GLY A 87 3.78 14.97 14.07
C GLY A 87 2.36 14.39 14.15
N ALA A 88 1.54 15.11 14.92
CA ALA A 88 0.14 14.72 15.19
C ALA A 88 -0.77 14.81 13.96
N VAL A 89 -0.41 15.62 12.95
CA VAL A 89 -1.20 15.77 11.72
C VAL A 89 -1.27 14.43 10.98
N LEU A 90 -0.12 13.80 10.69
CA LEU A 90 -0.12 12.49 10.04
C LEU A 90 -0.81 11.44 10.91
N ALA A 91 -0.60 11.48 12.24
CA ALA A 91 -1.24 10.52 13.14
C ALA A 91 -2.77 10.57 13.06
N ARG A 92 -3.36 11.76 12.96
CA ARG A 92 -4.82 11.92 12.79
C ARG A 92 -5.30 11.39 11.45
N VAL A 93 -4.60 11.69 10.36
CA VAL A 93 -4.95 11.20 9.01
C VAL A 93 -4.85 9.68 8.93
N VAL A 94 -3.76 9.09 9.43
CA VAL A 94 -3.59 7.62 9.39
C VAL A 94 -4.63 6.91 10.25
N ALA A 95 -5.09 7.52 11.35
CA ALA A 95 -6.12 6.93 12.20
C ALA A 95 -7.48 6.77 11.48
N THR A 96 -7.74 7.55 10.42
CA THR A 96 -8.98 7.42 9.62
C THR A 96 -8.85 6.45 8.45
N LEU A 97 -7.68 5.85 8.22
CA LEU A 97 -7.40 5.00 7.07
C LEU A 97 -7.19 3.54 7.51
N PRO A 98 -8.20 2.65 7.34
CA PRO A 98 -8.10 1.26 7.71
C PRO A 98 -6.90 0.56 7.07
N GLY A 99 -6.08 -0.09 7.88
CA GLY A 99 -4.90 -0.84 7.43
C GLY A 99 -3.60 -0.03 7.33
N TYR A 100 -3.66 1.30 7.39
CA TYR A 100 -2.46 2.13 7.37
C TYR A 100 -1.80 2.22 8.76
N ARG A 101 -0.47 2.34 8.77
CA ARG A 101 0.33 2.52 9.98
C ARG A 101 1.42 3.55 9.73
N ARG A 102 1.65 4.43 10.71
CA ARG A 102 2.70 5.47 10.66
C ARG A 102 4.07 5.01 11.18
N LYS A 103 4.34 3.70 11.21
CA LYS A 103 5.56 3.16 11.85
C LYS A 103 6.81 3.80 11.23
N ALA A 104 7.58 4.52 12.04
CA ALA A 104 8.77 5.27 11.64
C ALA A 104 8.53 6.32 10.53
N ALA A 105 7.31 6.83 10.38
CA ALA A 105 7.02 7.90 9.43
C ALA A 105 7.90 9.14 9.70
N GLY A 106 8.44 9.73 8.63
CA GLY A 106 9.38 10.85 8.72
C GLY A 106 10.79 10.48 9.19
N THR A 107 11.12 9.19 9.31
CA THR A 107 12.52 8.77 9.50
C THR A 107 13.26 8.84 8.17
N VAL A 108 14.41 9.51 8.14
CA VAL A 108 15.27 9.58 6.97
C VAL A 108 16.19 8.36 6.97
N VAL A 109 16.21 7.64 5.85
CA VAL A 109 17.09 6.49 5.62
C VAL A 109 17.75 6.64 4.25
N GLY A 110 18.98 6.10 4.12
CA GLY A 110 19.62 5.97 2.82
C GLY A 110 18.96 4.87 1.98
N VAL A 111 19.23 4.86 0.68
CA VAL A 111 18.67 3.87 -0.27
C VAL A 111 19.21 2.47 0.05
N GLU A 112 20.45 2.41 0.54
CA GLU A 112 21.13 1.20 1.01
C GLU A 112 20.43 0.51 2.18
N ALA A 113 19.56 1.21 2.92
CA ALA A 113 18.81 0.66 4.04
C ALA A 113 17.38 0.20 3.64
N LEU A 114 17.08 0.13 2.34
CA LEU A 114 15.77 -0.29 1.82
C LEU A 114 15.67 -1.80 1.53
N ASP A 115 16.80 -2.51 1.50
CA ASP A 115 16.87 -3.94 1.16
C ASP A 115 16.71 -4.89 2.38
N ASP A 116 16.49 -4.33 3.58
CA ASP A 116 16.23 -5.04 4.85
C ASP A 116 14.75 -4.93 5.30
#